data_AF-A0A1Y3AYK5-F1
#
_entry.id   AF-A0A1Y3AYK5-F1
#
_cell.length_a   1.000
_cell.length_b   1.000
_cell.length_c   1.000
_cell.angle_alpha   90.00
_cell.angle_beta   90.00
_cell.angle_gamma   90.00
#
_symmetry.space_group_name_H-M   'P 1'
#
loop_
_entity.id
_entity.type
_entity.pdbx_description
1 polymer ?
#
loop_
_entity_poly.entity_id
_entity_poly.type
_entity_poly.pdbx_seq_one_letter_code
_entity_poly.pdbx_strand_id
1 'polypeptide(L)'
;MKTRCSESYELSSGTYKLFGMTIWRSINSPRVVIQSGVVPGECWCFKGSEGRLAIHLSARIIPTAFTYEHIPVELSRDGHIKSAPNHFIVYGLRYDNDLDPIILGDYYYQIDGGGTTPLQRFTVQNTE
;
A
#
# COMPACT_ATOMS: atom_id res chain seq x y z
N MET A 1 12.75 7.38 -16.83
CA MET A 1 11.74 7.70 -15.79
C MET A 1 12.06 6.84 -14.58
N LYS A 2 12.59 7.38 -13.49
CA LYS A 2 12.80 6.60 -12.25
C LYS A 2 11.45 6.51 -11.54
N THR A 3 10.93 5.31 -11.35
CA THR A 3 9.72 5.09 -10.54
C THR A 3 10.03 5.44 -9.09
N ARG A 4 9.16 6.23 -8.45
CA ARG A 4 9.29 6.59 -7.02
C ARG A 4 8.71 5.54 -6.08
N CYS A 5 7.97 4.60 -6.65
CA CYS A 5 7.48 3.44 -5.93
C CYS A 5 8.57 2.37 -5.87
N SER A 6 8.56 1.58 -4.81
CA SER A 6 9.34 0.34 -4.74
C SER A 6 9.03 -0.57 -5.94
N GLU A 7 9.97 -1.46 -6.25
CA GLU A 7 9.72 -2.49 -7.27
C GLU A 7 8.63 -3.44 -6.79
N SER A 8 7.72 -3.80 -7.71
CA SER A 8 6.66 -4.75 -7.44
C SER A 8 7.26 -6.13 -7.20
N TYR A 9 6.87 -6.76 -6.10
CA TYR A 9 7.34 -8.09 -5.75
C TYR A 9 6.56 -9.15 -6.53
N GLU A 10 7.32 -10.05 -7.16
CA GLU A 10 6.74 -11.19 -7.86
C GLU A 10 6.41 -12.31 -6.86
N LEU A 11 5.12 -12.48 -6.57
CA LEU A 11 4.66 -13.61 -5.77
C LEU A 11 4.83 -14.92 -6.56
N SER A 12 5.61 -15.86 -6.02
CA SER A 12 5.79 -17.20 -6.61
C SER A 12 4.45 -17.93 -6.83
N SER A 13 3.48 -17.71 -5.93
CA SER A 13 2.12 -18.26 -6.00
C SER A 13 1.27 -17.74 -7.17
N GLY A 14 1.68 -16.66 -7.85
CA GLY A 14 1.01 -16.10 -9.04
C GLY A 14 1.56 -16.62 -10.37
N THR A 15 2.38 -17.68 -10.35
CA THR A 15 3.05 -18.21 -11.55
C THR A 15 2.28 -19.39 -12.12
N TYR A 16 1.69 -19.22 -13.30
CA TYR A 16 1.08 -20.30 -14.06
C TYR A 16 2.16 -20.98 -14.90
N LYS A 17 2.31 -22.29 -14.74
CA LYS A 17 3.27 -23.10 -15.48
C LYS A 17 2.54 -24.16 -16.31
N LEU A 18 2.97 -24.33 -17.55
CA LEU A 18 2.53 -25.42 -18.43
C LEU A 18 3.76 -26.24 -18.83
N PHE A 19 3.75 -27.54 -18.56
CA PHE A 19 4.89 -28.45 -18.79
C PHE A 19 6.23 -27.98 -18.19
N GLY A 20 6.19 -27.40 -16.98
CA GLY A 20 7.38 -26.89 -16.30
C GLY A 20 7.88 -25.54 -16.79
N MET A 21 7.35 -25.02 -17.90
CA MET A 21 7.64 -23.67 -18.40
C MET A 21 6.65 -22.65 -17.83
N THR A 22 7.14 -21.52 -17.33
CA THR A 22 6.30 -20.41 -16.86
C THR A 22 5.63 -19.72 -18.04
N ILE A 23 4.30 -19.75 -18.09
CA ILE A 23 3.49 -19.15 -19.17
C ILE A 23 2.91 -17.79 -18.79
N TRP A 24 2.57 -17.58 -17.52
CA TRP A 24 2.02 -16.30 -17.06
C TRP A 24 2.37 -16.05 -15.59
N ARG A 25 2.61 -14.80 -15.24
CA ARG A 25 2.93 -14.37 -13.87
C ARG A 25 2.02 -13.20 -13.52
N SER A 26 1.16 -13.37 -12.53
CA SER A 26 0.38 -12.28 -11.94
C SER A 26 1.30 -11.37 -11.13
N ILE A 27 1.52 -10.15 -11.60
CA ILE A 27 2.18 -9.09 -10.83
C ILE A 27 1.23 -7.91 -10.78
N ASN A 28 0.77 -7.57 -9.58
CA ASN A 28 -0.05 -6.39 -9.39
C ASN A 28 0.84 -5.15 -9.44
N SER A 29 0.46 -4.18 -10.27
CA SER A 29 1.13 -2.87 -10.34
C SER A 29 0.74 -2.01 -9.12
N PRO A 30 1.60 -1.06 -8.67
CA PRO A 30 1.23 -0.10 -7.62
C PRO A 30 -0.07 0.65 -7.90
N ARG A 31 -0.50 0.71 -9.17
CA ARG A 31 -1.79 1.28 -9.59
C ARG A 31 -2.99 0.70 -8.83
N VAL A 32 -2.93 -0.56 -8.41
CA VAL A 32 -4.04 -1.23 -7.68
C VAL A 32 -4.38 -0.51 -6.37
N VAL A 33 -3.41 0.15 -5.72
CA VAL A 33 -3.61 0.85 -4.43
C VAL A 33 -4.62 1.99 -4.51
N ILE A 34 -4.83 2.57 -5.70
CA ILE A 34 -5.81 3.64 -5.93
C ILE A 34 -7.04 3.17 -6.72
N GLN A 35 -7.22 1.85 -6.89
CA GLN A 35 -8.44 1.29 -7.46
C GLN A 35 -9.45 0.99 -6.36
N SER A 36 -10.73 0.89 -6.73
CA SER A 36 -11.80 0.54 -5.79
C SER A 36 -11.81 -0.94 -5.45
N GLY A 37 -12.06 -1.26 -4.19
CA GLY A 37 -12.29 -2.61 -3.70
C GLY A 37 -11.03 -3.28 -3.15
N VAL A 38 -11.23 -4.13 -2.14
CA VAL A 38 -10.16 -4.89 -1.49
C VAL A 38 -10.55 -6.35 -1.50
N VAL A 39 -9.90 -7.12 -2.37
CA VAL A 39 -10.13 -8.56 -2.55
C VAL A 39 -8.83 -9.30 -2.21
N PRO A 40 -8.88 -10.45 -1.51
CA PRO A 40 -7.69 -11.23 -1.25
C PRO A 40 -6.90 -11.55 -2.54
N GLY A 41 -5.63 -11.17 -2.57
CA GLY A 41 -4.75 -11.33 -3.73
C GLY A 41 -4.68 -10.14 -4.68
N GLU A 42 -5.60 -9.18 -4.59
CA GLU A 42 -5.61 -7.94 -5.39
C GLU A 42 -4.94 -6.77 -4.64
N CYS A 43 -3.75 -7.02 -4.10
CA CYS A 43 -2.93 -6.00 -3.44
C CYS A 43 -1.59 -5.82 -4.15
N TRP A 44 -0.98 -4.65 -3.98
CA TRP A 44 0.38 -4.42 -4.43
C TRP A 44 1.36 -4.86 -3.34
N CYS A 45 2.32 -5.70 -3.72
CA CYS A 45 3.37 -6.18 -2.84
C CYS A 45 4.72 -5.60 -3.27
N PHE A 46 5.58 -5.34 -2.30
CA PHE A 46 6.99 -5.00 -2.51
C PHE A 46 7.87 -5.93 -1.66
N LYS A 47 9.16 -6.01 -2.00
CA LYS A 47 10.09 -6.93 -1.32
C LYS A 47 10.51 -6.36 0.04
N GLY A 48 10.46 -7.18 1.08
CA GLY A 48 10.89 -6.82 2.43
C GLY A 48 9.79 -6.14 3.24
N SER A 49 10.18 -5.47 4.33
CA SER A 49 9.28 -4.77 5.26
C SER A 49 9.22 -3.26 5.04
N GLU A 50 10.10 -2.72 4.18
CA GLU A 50 10.21 -1.29 3.91
C GLU A 50 9.97 -1.03 2.42
N GLY A 51 9.10 -0.07 2.14
CA GLY A 51 8.74 0.29 0.78
C GLY A 51 8.29 1.74 0.67
N ARG A 52 8.19 2.21 -0.58
CA ARG A 52 7.75 3.57 -0.89
C ARG A 52 6.65 3.51 -1.94
N LEU A 53 5.61 4.32 -1.76
CA LEU A 53 4.53 4.52 -2.72
C LEU A 53 4.40 6.03 -2.96
N ALA A 54 4.47 6.45 -4.22
CA ALA A 54 4.19 7.83 -4.60
C ALA A 54 2.88 7.90 -5.37
N ILE A 55 2.00 8.81 -4.97
CA ILE A 55 0.70 9.04 -5.62
C ILE A 55 0.66 10.49 -6.09
N HIS A 56 0.49 10.69 -7.39
CA HIS A 56 0.18 12.01 -7.95
C HIS A 56 -1.34 12.21 -7.88
N LEU A 57 -1.78 13.19 -7.08
CA LEU A 57 -3.21 13.45 -6.85
C LEU A 57 -3.86 14.07 -8.09
N SER A 58 -5.17 13.85 -8.28
CA SER A 58 -5.92 14.42 -9.40
C SER A 58 -6.01 15.95 -9.38
N ALA A 59 -5.81 16.57 -8.22
CA ALA A 59 -5.77 18.00 -8.03
C ALA A 59 -4.83 18.37 -6.87
N ARG A 60 -4.39 19.63 -6.85
CA ARG A 60 -3.72 20.22 -5.70
C ARG A 60 -4.73 20.40 -4.57
N ILE A 61 -4.43 19.85 -3.39
CA ILE A 61 -5.27 19.93 -2.20
C ILE A 61 -4.44 20.25 -0.96
N ILE A 62 -5.12 20.62 0.13
CA ILE A 62 -4.57 20.57 1.48
C ILE A 62 -5.09 19.26 2.11
N PRO A 63 -4.25 18.23 2.30
CA PRO A 63 -4.69 16.97 2.90
C PRO A 63 -5.19 17.20 4.33
N THR A 64 -6.29 16.56 4.70
CA THR A 64 -6.83 16.59 6.07
C THR A 64 -6.79 15.23 6.74
N ALA A 65 -6.80 14.15 5.95
CA ALA A 65 -6.69 12.79 6.42
C ALA A 65 -6.27 11.85 5.29
N PHE A 66 -5.83 10.67 5.69
CA PHE A 66 -5.52 9.53 4.83
C PHE A 66 -6.39 8.34 5.23
N THR A 67 -6.59 7.43 4.30
CA THR A 67 -7.26 6.16 4.58
C THR A 67 -6.37 5.02 4.10
N TYR A 68 -6.23 4.01 4.94
CA TYR A 68 -5.52 2.78 4.62
C TYR A 68 -6.47 1.61 4.86
N GLU A 69 -6.54 0.71 3.88
CA GLU A 69 -7.42 -0.46 3.95
C GLU A 69 -6.61 -1.72 3.69
N HIS A 70 -6.90 -2.77 4.45
CA HIS A 70 -6.40 -4.11 4.20
C HIS A 70 -7.56 -5.11 4.25
N ILE A 71 -7.38 -6.32 3.71
CA ILE A 71 -8.40 -7.37 3.87
C ILE A 71 -8.66 -7.66 5.36
N PRO A 72 -9.91 -7.96 5.75
CA PRO A 72 -10.23 -8.52 7.06
C PRO A 72 -9.44 -9.80 7.35
N VAL A 73 -9.13 -10.05 8.63
CA VAL A 73 -8.39 -11.25 9.07
C VAL A 73 -9.16 -12.52 8.71
N GLU A 74 -10.49 -12.47 8.78
CA GLU A 74 -11.41 -13.56 8.47
C GLU A 74 -11.35 -14.00 7.01
N LEU A 75 -10.90 -13.11 6.11
CA LEU A 75 -10.71 -13.41 4.69
C LEU A 75 -9.28 -13.87 4.36
N SER A 76 -8.37 -13.88 5.34
CA SER A 76 -7.01 -14.37 5.16
C SER A 76 -6.96 -15.89 5.22
N ARG A 77 -6.23 -16.52 4.30
CA ARG A 77 -6.05 -17.97 4.25
C ARG A 77 -5.38 -18.52 5.51
N ASP A 78 -4.41 -17.79 6.04
CA ASP A 78 -3.59 -18.21 7.17
C ASP A 78 -4.14 -17.71 8.52
N GLY A 79 -5.31 -17.05 8.52
CA GLY A 79 -5.93 -16.48 9.72
C GLY A 79 -5.16 -15.30 10.32
N HIS A 80 -4.26 -14.69 9.55
CA HIS A 80 -3.52 -13.49 9.97
C HIS A 80 -3.18 -12.59 8.77
N ILE A 81 -2.94 -11.30 9.02
CA ILE A 81 -2.53 -10.32 8.00
C ILE A 81 -1.15 -9.71 8.30
N LYS A 82 -0.18 -10.54 8.71
CA LYS A 82 1.19 -10.13 9.04
C LYS A 82 1.93 -9.40 7.92
N SER A 83 1.45 -9.50 6.67
CA SER A 83 1.98 -8.76 5.52
C SER A 83 1.53 -7.30 5.46
N ALA A 84 0.49 -6.92 6.21
CA ALA A 84 0.02 -5.55 6.27
C ALA A 84 1.12 -4.67 6.91
N PRO A 85 1.53 -3.57 6.25
CA PRO A 85 2.34 -2.53 6.85
C PRO A 85 1.71 -2.06 8.17
N ASN A 86 2.43 -2.27 9.27
CA ASN A 86 2.02 -1.82 10.58
C ASN A 86 2.30 -0.32 10.75
N HIS A 87 3.47 0.14 10.29
CA HIS A 87 3.93 1.53 10.43
C HIS A 87 4.07 2.19 9.06
N PHE A 88 3.61 3.42 8.92
CA PHE A 88 3.82 4.21 7.71
C PHE A 88 3.89 5.71 8.00
N ILE A 89 4.69 6.40 7.18
CA ILE A 89 4.87 7.86 7.26
C ILE A 89 4.35 8.45 5.95
N VAL A 90 3.55 9.51 6.05
CA VAL A 90 3.02 10.22 4.88
C VAL A 90 3.77 11.52 4.68
N TYR A 91 4.26 11.72 3.46
CA TYR A 91 4.98 12.92 3.04
C TYR A 91 4.16 13.70 2.00
N GLY A 92 4.13 15.02 2.14
CA GLY A 92 3.63 15.95 1.12
C GLY A 92 4.78 16.42 0.24
N LEU A 93 4.63 16.30 -1.08
CA LEU A 93 5.59 16.79 -2.07
C LEU A 93 4.97 17.94 -2.86
N ARG A 94 5.71 19.05 -3.01
CA ARG A 94 5.25 20.22 -3.77
C ARG A 94 5.38 20.04 -5.28
N TYR A 95 6.37 19.25 -5.70
CA TYR A 95 6.68 18.92 -7.09
C TYR A 95 7.31 17.53 -7.16
N ASP A 96 7.37 16.96 -8.36
CA ASP A 96 7.82 15.59 -8.55
C ASP A 96 9.18 15.38 -7.90
N ASN A 97 10.17 16.25 -8.08
CA ASN A 97 11.52 16.08 -7.49
C ASN A 97 11.78 16.87 -6.21
N ASP A 98 10.78 16.96 -5.32
CA ASP A 98 10.93 17.68 -4.05
C ASP A 98 12.09 17.15 -3.21
N LEU A 99 13.04 18.04 -2.93
CA LEU A 99 14.22 17.78 -2.10
C LEU A 99 13.93 18.02 -0.62
N ASP A 100 12.82 18.70 -0.30
CA ASP A 100 12.42 19.07 1.05
C ASP A 100 10.93 18.73 1.29
N PRO A 101 10.58 17.42 1.32
CA PRO A 101 9.21 16.98 1.54
C PRO A 101 8.75 17.23 2.97
N ILE A 102 7.49 17.63 3.13
CA ILE A 102 6.88 17.89 4.44
C ILE A 102 6.35 16.58 5.02
N ILE A 103 6.66 16.27 6.26
CA ILE A 103 6.05 15.14 6.97
C ILE A 103 4.63 15.55 7.37
N LEU A 104 3.61 14.87 6.84
CA LEU A 104 2.20 15.11 7.16
C LEU A 104 1.72 14.28 8.36
N GLY A 105 2.39 13.16 8.64
CA GLY A 105 2.18 12.37 9.85
C GLY A 105 2.88 11.02 9.85
N ASP A 106 2.93 10.42 11.04
CA ASP A 106 3.48 9.11 11.35
C ASP A 106 2.39 8.24 12.01
N TYR A 107 2.08 7.10 11.40
CA TYR A 107 0.87 6.33 11.68
C TYR A 107 1.13 4.84 11.86
N TYR A 108 0.28 4.22 12.68
CA TYR A 108 0.28 2.79 12.93
C TYR A 108 -1.08 2.18 12.58
N TYR A 109 -1.12 1.31 11.56
CA TYR A 109 -2.30 0.52 11.20
C TYR A 109 -2.54 -0.57 12.25
N GLN A 110 -3.75 -0.62 12.79
CA GLN A 110 -4.10 -1.51 13.89
C GLN A 110 -4.65 -2.84 13.35
N ILE A 111 -3.96 -3.95 13.62
CA ILE A 111 -4.36 -5.28 13.14
C ILE A 111 -5.21 -6.03 14.18
N ASP A 112 -4.93 -5.86 15.47
CA ASP A 112 -5.38 -6.78 16.54
C ASP A 112 -6.33 -6.14 17.57
N GLY A 113 -7.26 -5.31 17.11
CA GLY A 113 -8.08 -4.46 17.97
C GLY A 113 -9.56 -4.82 18.07
N GLY A 114 -9.97 -6.09 18.04
CA GLY A 114 -11.31 -6.59 18.46
C GLY A 114 -12.58 -5.82 18.04
N GLY A 115 -12.50 -4.97 17.02
CA GLY A 115 -13.42 -3.85 16.78
C GLY A 115 -12.88 -2.76 15.85
N THR A 116 -11.63 -2.85 15.40
CA THR A 116 -11.08 -1.98 14.34
C THR A 116 -11.55 -2.44 12.97
N THR A 117 -12.07 -1.51 12.17
CA THR A 117 -12.50 -1.78 10.80
C THR A 117 -11.30 -2.02 9.88
N PRO A 118 -11.43 -2.86 8.83
CA PRO A 118 -10.37 -3.08 7.84
C PRO A 118 -9.93 -1.77 7.14
N LEU A 119 -10.85 -0.83 6.97
CA LEU A 119 -10.59 0.54 6.54
C LEU A 119 -10.33 1.43 7.77
N GLN A 120 -9.16 2.05 7.85
CA GLN A 120 -8.78 2.96 8.93
C GLN A 120 -8.48 4.35 8.39
N ARG A 121 -9.01 5.36 9.09
CA ARG A 121 -8.82 6.78 8.75
C ARG A 121 -7.83 7.42 9.71
N PHE A 122 -6.87 8.15 9.17
CA PHE A 122 -5.77 8.79 9.89
C PHE A 122 -5.81 10.29 9.60
N THR A 123 -6.09 11.11 10.61
CA THR A 123 -6.07 12.58 10.46
C THR A 123 -4.62 13.07 10.30
N VAL A 124 -4.42 14.10 9.48
CA VAL A 124 -3.10 14.77 9.34
C VAL A 124 -2.64 15.27 10.71
N GLN A 125 -1.38 14.96 11.06
CA GLN A 125 -0.79 15.31 12.35
C GLN A 125 -0.03 16.64 12.29
N ASN A 126 0.62 16.92 11.15
CA ASN A 126 1.38 18.14 10.94
C ASN A 126 0.74 18.97 9.83
N THR A 127 0.39 20.22 10.16
CA THR A 127 -0.31 21.16 9.27
C THR A 127 0.53 22.38 8.90
N GLU A 128 1.86 22.31 9.08
CA GLU A 128 2.79 23.37 8.68
C GLU A 128 2.68 23.80 7.21
#